data_AF-A0A7T7UWY8-F1
#
_entry.id   AF-A0A7T7UWY8-F1
#
_cell.length_a   1.000
_cell.length_b   1.000
_cell.length_c   1.000
_cell.angle_alpha   90.00
_cell.angle_beta   90.00
_cell.angle_gamma   90.00
#
_symmetry.space_group_name_H-M   'P 1'
#
loop_
_entity.id
_entity.type
_entity.pdbx_description
1 polymer ?
#
loop_
_entity_poly.entity_id
_entity_poly.type
_entity_poly.pdbx_seq_one_letter_code
_entity_poly.pdbx_strand_id
1 'polypeptide(L)' 'MKENATEYNYLLGKSKRDVLSYLGEGFNFYPDNIWIYDIDKTWWGRCTSLLLKFDGFKVKKISLISSFGKIKHEKYR' A
#
# COMPACT_ATOMS: atom_id res chain seq x y z
N MET A 1 0.48 -1.89 15.76
CA MET A 1 1.51 -0.83 15.83
C MET A 1 1.57 -0.14 14.48
N LYS A 2 1.59 1.19 14.43
CA LYS A 2 1.89 1.91 13.18
C LYS A 2 3.39 1.84 12.98
N GLU A 3 3.84 0.94 12.11
CA GLU A 3 5.24 0.94 11.68
C GLU A 3 5.46 2.19 10.82
N ASN A 4 6.57 2.88 11.06
CA ASN A 4 6.91 4.09 10.31
C ASN A 4 7.23 3.70 8.88
N ALA A 5 6.41 4.14 7.92
CA ALA A 5 6.57 3.84 6.49
C ALA A 5 7.71 4.65 5.83
N THR A 6 8.73 5.02 6.60
CA THR A 6 9.79 5.95 6.17
C THR A 6 10.55 5.45 4.96
N GLU A 7 10.73 4.12 4.85
CA GLU A 7 11.32 3.44 3.69
C GLU A 7 10.56 3.74 2.38
N TYR A 8 9.25 3.99 2.46
CA TYR A 8 8.39 4.23 1.30
C TYR A 8 8.15 5.72 1.02
N ASN A 9 8.74 6.63 1.79
CA ASN A 9 8.52 8.07 1.63
C ASN A 9 8.92 8.58 0.24
N TYR A 10 9.80 7.88 -0.50
CA TYR A 10 10.14 8.21 -1.89
C TYR A 10 8.94 8.15 -2.85
N LEU A 11 7.85 7.47 -2.46
CA LEU A 11 6.61 7.40 -3.21
C LEU A 11 5.70 8.62 -2.98
N LEU A 12 5.93 9.45 -1.96
CA LEU A 12 5.11 10.63 -1.72
C LEU A 12 5.15 11.59 -2.91
N GLY A 13 3.98 12.06 -3.35
CA GLY A 13 3.82 12.94 -4.51
C GLY A 13 4.02 12.27 -5.87
N LYS A 14 4.46 11.01 -5.93
CA LYS A 14 4.59 10.25 -7.17
C LYS A 14 3.23 9.98 -7.81
N SER A 15 3.21 9.89 -9.13
CA SER A 15 1.98 9.56 -9.87
C SER A 15 1.65 8.06 -9.76
N LYS A 16 0.39 7.69 -10.04
CA LYS A 16 0.00 6.27 -10.18
C LYS A 16 0.91 5.50 -11.16
N ARG A 17 1.36 6.14 -12.24
CA ARG A 17 2.26 5.53 -13.23
C ARG A 17 3.67 5.31 -12.67
N ASP A 18 4.20 6.29 -11.94
CA ASP A 18 5.50 6.15 -11.28
C ASP A 18 5.45 5.02 -10.24
N VAL A 19 4.39 4.98 -9.42
CA VAL A 19 4.18 3.91 -8.42
C VAL A 19 4.18 2.54 -9.09
N LEU A 20 3.49 2.36 -10.22
CA LEU A 20 3.53 1.11 -10.99
C LEU A 20 4.94 0.78 -11.50
N SER A 21 5.72 1.78 -11.91
CA SER A 21 7.09 1.54 -12.36
C SER A 21 8.03 1.12 -11.22
N TYR A 22 7.76 1.52 -9.98
CA TYR A 22 8.55 1.14 -8.80
C TYR A 22 8.11 -0.18 -8.18
N LEU A 23 6.81 -0.44 -8.08
CA LEU A 23 6.25 -1.56 -7.31
C LEU A 23 5.63 -2.66 -8.19
N GLY A 24 5.47 -2.42 -9.48
CA GLY A 24 4.77 -3.31 -10.40
C GLY A 24 3.25 -3.25 -10.29
N GLU A 25 2.59 -4.18 -10.98
CA GLU A 25 1.15 -4.41 -10.87
C GLU A 25 0.88 -5.30 -9.64
N GLY A 26 0.13 -4.79 -8.66
CA GLY A 26 -0.36 -5.52 -7.49
C GLY A 26 -1.88 -5.69 -7.52
N PHE A 27 -2.52 -5.83 -6.35
CA PHE A 27 -3.99 -5.82 -6.21
C PHE A 27 -4.56 -4.38 -6.29
N ASN A 28 -4.20 -3.64 -7.34
CA ASN A 28 -4.60 -2.25 -7.55
C ASN A 28 -5.49 -2.10 -8.77
N PHE A 29 -6.68 -1.52 -8.57
CA PHE A 29 -7.53 -1.04 -9.65
C PHE A 29 -7.15 0.41 -9.96
N TYR A 30 -6.72 0.69 -11.20
CA TYR A 30 -6.14 2.00 -11.54
C TYR A 30 -7.05 3.20 -11.19
N PRO A 31 -8.37 3.13 -11.39
CA PRO A 31 -9.28 4.20 -10.95
C PRO A 31 -9.35 4.41 -9.43
N ASP A 32 -9.08 3.39 -8.61
CA ASP A 32 -9.21 3.50 -7.15
C ASP A 32 -8.19 4.48 -6.56
N ASN A 33 -8.62 5.22 -5.53
CA ASN A 33 -7.77 6.17 -4.80
C ASN A 33 -6.99 5.51 -3.65
N ILE A 34 -7.14 4.21 -3.46
CA ILE A 34 -6.41 3.44 -2.45
C ILE A 34 -5.82 2.23 -3.14
N TRP A 35 -4.49 2.14 -3.11
CA TRP A 35 -3.78 0.94 -3.55
C TRP A 35 -3.17 0.22 -2.36
N ILE A 36 -3.19 -1.10 -2.41
CA ILE A 36 -2.71 -1.99 -1.36
C ILE A 36 -1.69 -2.94 -1.98
N TYR A 37 -0.50 -2.98 -1.42
CA TYR A 37 0.56 -3.89 -1.81
C TYR A 37 0.90 -4.78 -0.62
N ASP A 38 0.93 -6.10 -0.82
CA ASP A 38 1.42 -7.01 0.21
C ASP A 38 2.95 -7.02 0.15
N ILE A 39 3.59 -6.61 1.24
CA ILE A 39 5.06 -6.42 1.28
C ILE A 39 5.76 -7.52 2.09
N ASP A 40 5.07 -8.14 3.04
CA ASP A 40 5.64 -9.22 3.83
C ASP A 40 4.56 -10.19 4.33
N LYS A 41 4.96 -11.44 4.48
CA LYS A 41 4.17 -12.49 5.11
C LYS A 41 5.08 -13.39 5.93
N THR A 42 4.88 -13.38 7.24
CA THR A 42 5.60 -14.27 8.15
C THR A 42 4.98 -15.67 8.15
N TRP A 43 5.81 -16.67 8.50
CA TRP A 43 5.37 -18.06 8.68
C TRP A 43 4.23 -18.23 9.69
N TRP A 44 4.17 -17.36 10.70
CA TRP A 44 3.11 -17.33 11.71
C TRP A 44 1.83 -16.63 11.24
N GLY A 45 1.73 -16.34 9.93
CA GLY A 45 0.52 -15.78 9.32
C GLY A 45 0.33 -14.29 9.56
N ARG A 46 1.36 -13.56 9.99
CA ARG A 46 1.32 -12.09 10.02
C ARG A 46 1.58 -11.58 8.60
N CYS A 47 0.63 -10.84 8.05
CA CYS A 47 0.75 -10.17 6.76
C CYS A 47 0.94 -8.67 7.01
N THR A 48 1.88 -8.05 6.31
CA THR A 48 2.05 -6.60 6.29
C THR A 48 1.79 -6.08 4.89
N SER A 49 0.96 -5.05 4.80
CA SER A 49 0.62 -4.40 3.54
C SER A 49 0.92 -2.90 3.59
N LEU A 50 1.40 -2.39 2.47
CA LEU A 50 1.60 -0.98 2.17
C LEU A 50 0.32 -0.40 1.57
N LEU A 51 -0.23 0.61 2.24
CA LEU A 51 -1.40 1.36 1.80
C LEU A 51 -0.95 2.71 1.21
N LEU A 52 -1.31 2.95 -0.05
CA LEU A 52 -1.11 4.23 -0.73
C LEU A 52 -2.45 4.91 -0.95
N LYS A 53 -2.65 6.08 -0.34
CA LYS A 53 -3.82 6.92 -0.61
C LYS A 53 -3.44 8.01 -1.60
N PHE A 54 -4.20 8.08 -2.69
CA PHE A 54 -4.05 9.07 -3.74
C PHE A 54 -5.00 10.24 -3.51
N ASP A 55 -4.53 11.42 -3.90
CA ASP A 55 -5.32 12.63 -4.07
C ASP A 55 -5.17 13.04 -5.55
N GLY A 56 -6.26 12.91 -6.31
CA GLY A 56 -6.21 12.84 -7.77
C GLY A 56 -5.28 11.71 -8.25
N PHE A 57 -4.20 12.09 -8.92
CA PHE A 57 -3.24 11.14 -9.51
C PHE A 57 -1.95 10.97 -8.70
N LYS A 58 -1.81 11.62 -7.55
CA LYS A 58 -0.56 11.63 -6.77
C LYS A 58 -0.73 11.00 -5.40
N VAL A 59 0.30 10.32 -4.90
CA VAL A 59 0.33 9.76 -3.55
C VAL A 59 0.32 10.89 -2.51
N LYS A 60 -0.70 10.92 -1.67
CA LYS A 60 -0.84 11.89 -0.59
C LYS A 60 -0.46 11.33 0.77
N LYS A 61 -0.70 10.03 0.98
CA LYS A 61 -0.43 9.36 2.25
C LYS A 61 0.04 7.94 2.03
N ILE A 62 0.95 7.52 2.89
CA ILE A 62 1.52 6.18 2.94
C ILE A 62 1.29 5.63 4.34
N SER A 63 0.96 4.35 4.45
CA SER A 63 0.77 3.69 5.74
C SER A 63 1.13 2.22 5.64
N LEU A 64 1.71 1.67 6.71
CA LEU A 64 1.91 0.24 6.87
C LEU A 64 0.85 -0.32 7.80
N ILE A 65 0.21 -1.40 7.37
CA ILE A 65 -0.75 -2.14 8.18
C ILE A 65 -0.26 -3.58 8.31
N SER A 66 -0.14 -4.07 9.54
CA SER A 66 0.08 -5.49 9.79
C SER A 66 -1.17 -6.10 10.43
N SER A 67 -1.51 -7.33 10.02
CA SER A 67 -2.55 -8.12 10.66
C SER A 67 -2.18 -9.60 10.66
N PHE A 68 -2.85 -10.39 11.50
CA PHE A 68 -2.78 -11.84 11.45
C PHE A 68 -3.94 -12.37 10.59
N GLY A 69 -3.64 -13.33 9.70
CA GLY A 69 -4.59 -13.85 8.73
C GLY A 69 -4.73 -12.98 7.47
N LYS A 70 -5.71 -13.28 6.61
CA LYS A 70 -5.98 -12.48 5.41
C LYS A 70 -6.60 -11.14 5.80
N ILE A 71 -5.99 -10.03 5.37
CA ILE A 71 -6.62 -8.72 5.46
C ILE A 71 -7.88 -8.74 4.60
N LYS A 72 -9.05 -8.43 5.18
CA LYS A 72 -10.24 -8.13 4.38
C LYS A 72 -10.01 -6.77 3.73
N HIS A 73 -9.62 -6.78 2.45
CA HIS A 73 -9.34 -5.57 1.66
C HIS A 73 -10.51 -4.57 1.66
N GLU A 74 -11.75 -5.07 1.81
CA GLU A 74 -12.98 -4.27 1.94
C GLU A 74 -12.98 -3.28 3.10
N LYS A 75 -12.24 -3.55 4.18
CA LYS A 75 -12.18 -2.65 5.35
C LYS A 75 -11.42 -1.34 5.05
N TYR A 76 -10.63 -1.31 4.00
CA TYR A 76 -9.71 -0.21 3.67
C TYR A 76 -9.95 0.40 2.28
N ARG A 77 -10.97 -0.08 1.55
CA ARG A 77 -11.56 0.63 0.41
C ARG A 77 -12.49 1.71 0.92
#